data_AF-A0A1D6PTU4-F1
#
_entry.id   AF-A0A1D6PTU4-F1
#
_cell.length_a   1.000
_cell.length_b   1.000
_cell.length_c   1.000
_cell.angle_alpha   90.00
_cell.angle_beta   90.00
_cell.angle_gamma   90.00
#
_symmetry.space_group_name_H-M   'P 1'
#
loop_
_entity.id
_entity.type
_entity.pdbx_description
1 polymer ?
#
loop_
_entity_poly.entity_id
_entity_poly.type
_entity_poly.pdbx_seq_one_letter_code
_entity_poly.pdbx_strand_id
1 'polypeptide(L)'
;MVKGPWNMACYLLEVFALRHLLVVVPVVGILLDRQAFKPALNIAEVDEIFDVPLEMFLKDENRTSEEREKMGQTFTVHYFTYENGIQKYLIWGLTARVLIHAASVVYERPPDFTERRAHFKLPKFTKDCSSMLAGPAKH
;
A
#
# COMPACT_ATOMS: atom_id res chain seq x y z
N MET A 1 19.70 -0.99 0.48
CA MET A 1 19.63 -1.48 -0.92
C MET A 1 19.98 -2.96 -0.90
N VAL A 2 19.01 -3.86 -1.01
CA VAL A 2 19.26 -5.30 -1.16
C VAL A 2 19.00 -5.63 -2.62
N LYS A 3 20.06 -5.97 -3.36
CA LYS A 3 19.96 -6.40 -4.77
C LYS A 3 19.89 -7.94 -4.79
N GLY A 4 18.71 -8.47 -5.10
CA GLY A 4 18.51 -9.88 -5.46
C GLY A 4 18.44 -10.06 -6.98
N PRO A 5 18.38 -11.31 -7.49
CA PRO A 5 18.45 -11.64 -8.92
C PRO A 5 17.18 -11.28 -9.71
N TRP A 6 16.17 -10.70 -9.04
CA TRP A 6 15.00 -10.11 -9.66
C TRP A 6 15.22 -8.60 -9.66
N ASN A 7 15.04 -7.92 -10.80
CA ASN A 7 15.07 -6.46 -10.92
C ASN A 7 13.88 -5.79 -10.19
N MET A 8 13.62 -6.19 -8.95
CA MET A 8 12.61 -5.63 -8.07
C MET A 8 13.30 -4.61 -7.18
N ALA A 9 13.16 -3.32 -7.51
CA ALA A 9 13.36 -2.28 -6.51
C ALA A 9 12.17 -2.33 -5.53
N CYS A 10 12.45 -2.63 -4.27
CA CYS A 10 11.45 -2.70 -3.21
C CYS A 10 11.54 -1.42 -2.36
N TYR A 11 10.46 -0.63 -2.34
CA TYR A 11 10.33 0.53 -1.47
C TYR A 11 9.42 0.18 -0.29
N LEU A 12 9.92 0.39 0.92
CA LEU A 12 9.13 0.33 2.14
C LEU A 12 8.35 1.65 2.25
N LEU A 13 7.03 1.57 2.15
CA LEU A 13 6.16 2.70 2.42
C LEU A 13 5.91 2.81 3.93
N GLU A 14 5.39 3.96 4.37
CA GLU A 14 5.10 4.19 5.79
C GLU A 14 4.24 3.08 6.38
N VAL A 15 4.56 2.71 7.62
CA VAL A 15 3.90 1.64 8.35
C VAL A 15 2.48 2.06 8.73
N PHE A 16 1.50 1.24 8.36
CA PHE A 16 0.11 1.45 8.73
C PHE A 16 -0.27 0.59 9.94
N ALA A 17 -0.77 1.21 11.01
CA ALA A 17 -1.29 0.47 12.16
C ALA A 17 -2.80 0.23 12.03
N LEU A 18 -3.23 -1.02 12.23
CA LEU A 18 -4.64 -1.41 12.36
C LEU A 18 -4.99 -1.65 13.85
N ARG A 19 -6.30 -1.86 14.14
CA ARG A 19 -6.78 -2.17 15.51
C ARG A 19 -6.09 -3.47 15.98
N HIS A 20 -5.73 -3.58 17.26
CA HIS A 20 -5.09 -4.76 17.89
C HIS A 20 -3.62 -5.04 17.54
N LEU A 21 -2.75 -4.03 17.46
CA LEU A 21 -1.29 -4.20 17.29
C LEU A 21 -0.86 -4.81 15.94
N LEU A 22 -1.79 -4.95 14.98
CA LEU A 22 -1.46 -5.40 13.63
C LEU A 22 -0.76 -4.26 12.87
N VAL A 23 0.51 -4.52 12.56
CA VAL A 23 1.40 -3.62 11.83
C VAL A 23 1.44 -4.07 10.37
N VAL A 24 1.01 -3.21 9.46
CA VAL A 24 1.06 -3.47 8.01
C VAL A 24 2.20 -2.66 7.42
N VAL A 25 3.13 -3.36 6.76
CA VAL A 25 4.27 -2.78 6.07
C VAL A 25 4.07 -2.95 4.57
N PRO A 26 3.50 -1.96 3.88
CA PRO A 26 3.39 -1.98 2.43
C PRO A 26 4.77 -2.02 1.74
N VAL A 27 4.87 -2.89 0.75
CA VAL A 27 6.04 -3.07 -0.11
C VAL A 27 5.63 -2.77 -1.54
N VAL A 28 6.33 -1.84 -2.19
CA VAL A 28 6.12 -1.54 -3.61
C VAL A 28 7.08 -2.36 -4.45
N GLY A 29 6.56 -3.20 -5.34
CA GLY A 29 7.32 -3.88 -6.38
C GLY A 29 7.20 -3.16 -7.71
N ILE A 30 8.33 -2.89 -8.37
CA ILE A 30 8.34 -2.33 -9.72
C ILE A 30 8.42 -3.48 -10.72
N LEU A 31 7.44 -3.55 -11.61
CA LEU A 31 7.42 -4.48 -12.73
C LEU A 31 7.87 -3.75 -14.00
N LEU A 32 9.08 -4.05 -14.48
CA LEU A 32 9.67 -3.40 -15.65
C LEU A 32 9.11 -3.89 -16.98
N ASP A 33 8.76 -5.18 -17.04
CA ASP A 33 8.12 -5.81 -18.20
C ASP A 33 6.77 -6.38 -17.79
N ARG A 34 5.71 -5.68 -18.15
CA ARG A 34 4.33 -6.11 -17.87
C ARG A 34 3.96 -7.40 -18.61
N GLN A 35 4.52 -7.64 -19.80
CA GLN A 35 4.19 -8.82 -20.61
C GLN A 35 4.87 -10.09 -20.08
N ALA A 36 6.00 -9.93 -19.40
CA ALA A 36 6.68 -11.03 -18.72
C ALA A 36 5.92 -11.50 -17.46
N PHE A 37 5.08 -10.66 -16.86
CA PHE A 37 4.29 -11.06 -15.70
C PHE A 37 2.97 -11.70 -16.11
N LYS A 38 2.89 -13.02 -15.93
CA LYS A 38 1.69 -13.82 -16.21
C LYS A 38 1.22 -14.44 -14.90
N PRO A 39 0.38 -13.74 -14.11
CA PRO A 39 -0.07 -14.26 -12.83
C PRO A 39 -0.96 -15.50 -13.05
N ALA A 40 -0.70 -16.56 -12.29
CA ALA A 40 -1.59 -17.72 -12.20
C ALA A 40 -2.52 -17.53 -11.00
N LEU A 41 -3.83 -17.50 -11.25
CA LEU A 41 -4.84 -17.25 -10.21
C LEU A 41 -5.01 -18.48 -9.32
N ASN A 42 -4.89 -18.30 -8.01
CA ASN A 42 -5.33 -19.29 -7.03
C ASN A 42 -6.80 -19.04 -6.67
N ILE A 43 -7.71 -19.75 -7.34
CA ILE A 43 -9.16 -19.57 -7.16
C ILE A 43 -9.68 -19.93 -5.77
N ALA A 44 -8.87 -20.61 -4.94
CA ALA A 44 -9.23 -20.89 -3.54
C ALA A 44 -9.16 -19.63 -2.66
N GLU A 45 -8.40 -18.61 -3.08
CA GLU A 45 -8.10 -17.41 -2.29
C GLU A 45 -8.44 -16.10 -3.03
N VAL A 46 -8.36 -16.10 -4.37
CA VAL A 46 -8.46 -14.89 -5.19
C VAL A 46 -9.53 -15.08 -6.26
N ASP A 47 -10.55 -14.22 -6.20
CA ASP A 47 -11.67 -14.21 -7.14
C ASP A 47 -11.26 -13.59 -8.50
N GLU A 48 -10.53 -12.47 -8.46
CA GLU A 48 -10.18 -11.72 -9.66
C GLU A 48 -8.88 -10.92 -9.49
N ILE A 49 -8.18 -10.69 -10.62
CA ILE A 49 -7.04 -9.77 -10.74
C ILE A 49 -7.40 -8.70 -11.75
N PHE A 50 -7.21 -7.45 -11.36
CA PHE A 50 -7.46 -6.29 -12.23
C PHE A 50 -6.38 -5.23 -12.02
N ASP A 51 -6.15 -4.44 -13.05
CA ASP A 51 -5.20 -3.33 -13.06
C ASP A 51 -5.95 -2.00 -13.06
N VAL A 52 -5.43 -1.02 -12.33
CA VAL A 52 -5.98 0.35 -12.29
C VAL A 52 -4.89 1.40 -12.48
N PRO A 53 -5.19 2.56 -13.09
CA PRO A 53 -4.21 3.65 -13.20
C PRO A 53 -3.84 4.17 -11.81
N LEU A 54 -2.57 4.08 -11.39
CA LEU A 54 -2.14 4.53 -10.06
C LEU A 54 -2.48 6.01 -9.78
N GLU A 55 -2.46 6.86 -10.80
CA GLU A 55 -2.79 8.28 -10.66
C GLU A 55 -4.23 8.53 -10.18
N MET A 56 -5.15 7.57 -10.37
CA MET A 56 -6.54 7.73 -9.96
C MET A 56 -6.69 7.97 -8.45
N PHE A 57 -5.75 7.48 -7.64
CA PHE A 57 -5.78 7.64 -6.19
C PHE A 57 -5.37 9.04 -5.72
N LEU A 58 -4.96 9.92 -6.63
CA LEU A 58 -4.71 11.33 -6.33
C LEU A 58 -5.85 12.24 -6.77
N LYS A 59 -6.79 11.74 -7.57
CA LYS A 59 -7.87 12.51 -8.17
C LYS A 59 -9.14 12.40 -7.34
N ASP A 60 -9.96 13.46 -7.35
CA ASP A 60 -11.25 13.47 -6.64
C ASP A 60 -12.37 12.83 -7.47
N GLU A 61 -12.12 12.57 -8.76
CA GLU A 61 -13.07 11.90 -9.64
C GLU A 61 -13.36 10.46 -9.17
N ASN A 62 -14.63 10.06 -9.21
CA ASN A 62 -15.11 8.74 -8.78
C ASN A 62 -14.71 8.36 -7.34
N ARG A 63 -14.42 9.36 -6.51
CA ARG A 63 -14.09 9.22 -5.10
C ARG A 63 -15.25 9.66 -4.22
N THR A 64 -15.55 8.89 -3.18
CA THR A 64 -16.34 9.35 -2.03
C THR A 64 -15.53 9.17 -0.75
N SER A 65 -15.95 9.84 0.32
CA SER A 65 -15.33 9.66 1.64
C SER A 65 -16.32 9.86 2.76
N GLU A 66 -16.01 9.22 3.89
CA GLU A 66 -16.67 9.43 5.17
C GLU A 66 -15.61 9.70 6.24
N GLU A 67 -15.96 10.51 7.24
CA GLU A 67 -15.17 10.62 8.46
C GLU A 67 -15.58 9.54 9.44
N ARG A 68 -14.59 8.85 10.02
CA ARG A 68 -14.80 7.90 11.12
C ARG A 68 -13.94 8.26 12.30
N GLU A 69 -14.44 7.98 13.50
CA GLU A 69 -13.67 8.12 14.73
C GLU A 69 -13.16 6.75 15.20
N LYS A 70 -11.91 6.69 15.63
CA LYS A 70 -11.31 5.49 16.22
C LYS A 70 -10.26 5.88 17.24
N MET A 71 -10.46 5.44 18.49
CA MET A 71 -9.56 5.73 19.62
C MET A 71 -9.36 7.24 19.83
N GLY A 72 -10.44 8.03 19.72
CA GLY A 72 -10.39 9.49 19.88
C GLY A 72 -9.71 10.23 18.72
N GLN A 73 -9.37 9.53 17.62
CA GLN A 73 -8.83 10.14 16.42
C GLN A 73 -9.82 10.00 15.27
N THR A 74 -10.18 11.12 14.67
CA THR A 74 -10.95 11.13 13.43
C THR A 74 -10.03 10.87 12.25
N PHE A 75 -10.44 10.00 11.34
CA PHE A 75 -9.74 9.70 10.10
C PHE A 75 -10.73 9.59 8.94
N THR A 76 -10.24 9.86 7.74
CA THR A 76 -11.03 9.75 6.52
C THR A 76 -10.93 8.33 5.96
N VAL A 77 -12.07 7.71 5.67
CA VAL A 77 -12.13 6.49 4.86
C VAL A 77 -12.46 6.92 3.43
N HIS A 78 -11.59 6.56 2.49
CA HIS A 78 -11.76 6.86 1.07
C HIS A 78 -12.31 5.65 0.33
N TYR A 79 -13.19 5.91 -0.62
CA TYR A 79 -13.82 4.95 -1.52
C TYR A 79 -13.54 5.40 -2.95
N PHE A 80 -12.85 4.57 -3.73
CA PHE A 80 -12.61 4.83 -5.15
C PHE A 80 -13.36 3.80 -5.97
N THR A 81 -14.15 4.30 -6.92
CA THR A 81 -14.84 3.47 -7.89
C THR A 81 -14.01 3.41 -9.18
N TYR A 82 -13.68 2.21 -9.62
CA TYR A 82 -13.05 1.96 -10.91
C TYR A 82 -14.04 1.20 -11.81
N GLU A 83 -14.22 1.68 -13.03
CA GLU A 83 -15.10 1.05 -14.02
C GLU A 83 -14.27 0.63 -15.24
N ASN A 84 -14.36 -0.64 -15.61
CA ASN A 84 -13.72 -1.22 -16.78
C ASN A 84 -14.76 -1.93 -17.65
N GLY A 85 -15.40 -1.16 -18.54
CA GLY A 85 -16.54 -1.64 -19.32
C GLY A 85 -17.74 -1.91 -18.43
N ILE A 86 -18.10 -3.19 -18.28
CA ILE A 86 -19.27 -3.62 -17.48
C ILE A 86 -18.87 -3.87 -16.01
N GLN A 87 -17.58 -4.08 -15.73
CA GLN A 87 -17.09 -4.40 -14.40
C GLN A 87 -16.87 -3.12 -13.59
N LYS A 88 -17.25 -3.17 -12.31
CA LYS A 88 -17.13 -2.06 -11.37
C LYS A 88 -16.47 -2.55 -10.08
N TYR A 89 -15.37 -1.91 -9.71
CA TYR A 89 -14.58 -2.27 -8.53
C TYR A 89 -14.61 -1.13 -7.52
N LEU A 90 -14.74 -1.51 -6.25
CA LEU A 90 -14.68 -0.58 -5.12
C LEU A 90 -13.39 -0.79 -4.34
N ILE A 91 -12.49 0.20 -4.38
CA ILE A 91 -11.22 0.17 -3.64
C ILE A 91 -11.34 1.11 -2.45
N TRP A 92 -11.24 0.56 -1.23
CA TRP A 92 -11.51 1.30 0.00
C TRP A 92 -10.66 0.83 1.18
N GLY A 93 -10.83 1.49 2.33
CA GLY A 93 -10.19 1.10 3.59
C GLY A 93 -8.68 1.25 3.59
N LEU A 94 -7.96 0.27 4.16
CA LEU A 94 -6.50 0.32 4.24
C LEU A 94 -5.84 0.29 2.86
N THR A 95 -6.41 -0.49 1.92
CA THR A 95 -5.89 -0.60 0.56
C THR A 95 -5.87 0.76 -0.14
N ALA A 96 -6.97 1.52 -0.08
CA ALA A 96 -7.02 2.87 -0.63
C ALA A 96 -5.97 3.79 0.02
N ARG A 97 -5.80 3.72 1.36
CA ARG A 97 -4.80 4.54 2.08
C ARG A 97 -3.36 4.24 1.63
N VAL A 98 -3.04 2.95 1.45
CA VAL A 98 -1.72 2.53 0.93
C VAL A 98 -1.52 3.08 -0.49
N LEU A 99 -2.54 2.99 -1.34
CA LEU A 99 -2.46 3.41 -2.74
C LEU A 99 -2.40 4.93 -2.91
N ILE A 100 -3.12 5.71 -2.09
CA ILE A 100 -2.97 7.18 -2.03
C ILE A 100 -1.51 7.53 -1.69
N HIS A 101 -0.96 6.92 -0.64
CA HIS A 101 0.42 7.20 -0.23
C HIS A 101 1.44 6.77 -1.29
N ALA A 102 1.28 5.60 -1.89
CA ALA A 102 2.13 5.12 -2.98
C ALA A 102 2.09 6.08 -4.17
N ALA A 103 0.90 6.49 -4.60
CA ALA A 103 0.73 7.43 -5.70
C ALA A 103 1.36 8.80 -5.38
N SER A 104 1.18 9.33 -4.17
CA SER A 104 1.79 10.61 -3.78
C SER A 104 3.31 10.57 -3.81
N VAL A 105 3.92 9.45 -3.41
CA VAL A 105 5.37 9.27 -3.47
C VAL A 105 5.84 9.15 -4.92
N VAL A 106 5.15 8.35 -5.75
CA VAL A 106 5.55 8.10 -7.15
C VAL A 106 5.39 9.35 -8.03
N TYR A 107 4.31 10.11 -7.86
CA TYR A 107 4.04 11.32 -8.64
C TYR A 107 4.55 12.61 -7.98
N GLU A 108 5.21 12.49 -6.82
CA GLU A 108 5.76 13.62 -6.05
C GLU A 108 4.76 14.76 -5.80
N ARG A 109 3.48 14.42 -5.59
CA ARG A 109 2.41 15.39 -5.38
C ARG A 109 1.37 14.92 -4.36
N PRO A 110 0.72 15.84 -3.64
CA PRO A 110 -0.41 15.48 -2.77
C PRO A 110 -1.65 15.08 -3.62
N PRO A 111 -2.61 14.35 -3.02
CA PRO A 111 -3.91 14.17 -3.64
C PRO A 111 -4.67 15.50 -3.74
N ASP A 112 -5.60 15.57 -4.69
CA ASP A 112 -6.45 16.73 -4.99
C ASP A 112 -7.59 16.91 -3.96
N PHE A 113 -7.61 16.08 -2.91
CA PHE A 113 -8.57 16.09 -1.82
C PHE A 113 -7.87 16.11 -0.46
N THR A 114 -8.58 16.58 0.57
CA THR A 114 -8.05 16.57 1.95
C THR A 114 -8.08 15.16 2.53
N GLU A 115 -6.97 14.73 3.11
CA GLU A 115 -6.86 13.46 3.83
C GLU A 115 -6.63 13.71 5.33
N ARG A 116 -7.53 13.21 6.17
CA ARG A 116 -7.29 13.15 7.62
C ARG A 116 -6.74 11.76 7.98
N ARG A 117 -5.46 11.70 8.29
CA ARG A 117 -4.78 10.45 8.70
C ARG A 117 -4.87 10.25 10.21
N ALA A 118 -5.30 9.07 10.64
CA ALA A 118 -5.06 8.65 12.03
C ALA A 118 -3.56 8.35 12.21
N HIS A 119 -2.98 8.97 13.23
CA HIS A 119 -1.62 8.70 13.70
C HIS A 119 -1.69 7.77 14.91
N PHE A 120 -1.62 6.48 14.65
CA PHE A 120 -1.48 5.50 15.71
C PHE A 120 -0.03 5.48 16.18
N LYS A 121 0.20 5.65 17.49
CA LYS A 121 1.53 5.46 18.08
C LYS A 121 1.92 4.00 17.91
N LEU A 122 2.79 3.72 16.94
CA LEU A 122 3.37 2.40 16.78
C LEU A 122 4.26 2.12 18.00
N PRO A 123 4.24 0.90 18.56
CA PRO A 123 5.33 0.45 19.42
C PRO A 123 6.65 0.66 18.66
N LYS A 124 7.66 1.26 19.31
CA LYS A 124 8.98 1.42 18.72
C LYS A 124 9.57 0.02 18.45
N PHE A 125 9.39 -0.51 17.25
CA PHE A 125 10.15 -1.67 16.81
C PHE A 125 11.52 -1.19 16.30
N THR A 126 12.45 -0.95 17.22
CA THR A 126 13.86 -0.83 16.89
C THR A 126 14.37 -2.23 16.50
N LYS A 127 14.40 -2.54 15.21
CA LYS A 127 15.27 -3.60 14.71
C LYS A 127 16.56 -2.93 14.25
N ASP A 128 17.58 -3.03 15.09
CA ASP A 128 18.96 -2.75 14.67
C ASP A 128 19.34 -3.73 13.56
N CYS A 129 19.36 -3.23 12.33
CA CYS A 129 19.87 -3.95 11.16
C CYS A 129 21.38 -4.28 11.29
N SER A 130 22.07 -3.73 12.29
CA SER A 130 23.48 -4.02 12.58
C SER A 130 23.74 -5.46 13.04
N SER A 131 22.71 -6.17 13.50
CA SER A 131 22.85 -7.55 14.01
C SER A 131 22.93 -8.64 12.93
N MET A 132 22.61 -8.32 11.67
CA MET A 132 22.62 -9.31 10.57
C MET A 132 23.96 -9.40 9.81
N LEU A 133 24.99 -8.65 10.22
CA LEU A 133 26.33 -8.68 9.58
C LEU A 133 27.36 -9.56 10.29
N ALA A 134 27.02 -10.18 11.43
CA ALA A 134 27.90 -11.15 12.06
C ALA A 134 27.72 -12.52 11.38
N GLY A 135 28.54 -12.79 10.37
CA GLY A 135 28.69 -14.14 9.84
C GLY A 135 29.16 -15.11 10.94
N PRO A 136 28.87 -16.42 10.81
CA PRO A 136 29.22 -17.39 11.84
C PRO A 136 30.74 -17.48 12.00
N ALA A 137 31.22 -17.36 13.25
CA ALA A 137 32.60 -17.64 13.61
C ALA A 137 32.89 -19.13 13.33
N LYS A 138 33.96 -19.37 12.57
CA LYS A 138 34.45 -20.72 12.24
C LYS A 138 34.98 -21.37 13.53
N HIS A 139 34.53 -22.59 13.81
CA HIS A 139 35.21 -23.55 14.69
C HIS A 139 35.71 -24.72 13.86
#